data_AF-A0AAU8MQW0-F1
#
_entry.id   AF-A0AAU8MQW0-F1
#
_cell.length_a   1.000
_cell.length_b   1.000
_cell.length_c   1.000
_cell.angle_alpha   90.00
_cell.angle_beta   90.00
_cell.angle_gamma   90.00
#
_symmetry.space_group_name_H-M   'P 1'
#
loop_
_entity.id
_entity.type
_entity.pdbx_description
1 polymer ?
#
loop_
_entity_poly.entity_id
_entity_poly.type
_entity_poly.pdbx_seq_one_letter_code
_entity_poly.pdbx_strand_id
1 'polypeptide(L)'
;MSFRSPVVSKLAAALVALLSFGPLATGLGLALDMLPDQFPAIRSFRAVPPIGHALWVGSGLIGVLSAVLLLRRPVLAAVCCAVFAAIYVPAAVTVWLQFTFGCWLAIAAAILAAAGAWIAGKARRSIQTDGHSDAAGQARLQSDGTP
;
A
#
# COMPACT_ATOMS: atom_id res chain seq x y z
N MET A 1 10.29 -4.77 -20.74
CA MET A 1 9.83 -3.35 -20.56
C MET A 1 9.92 -2.98 -19.09
N SER A 2 10.87 -2.12 -18.72
CA SER A 2 11.00 -1.61 -17.35
C SER A 2 9.94 -0.52 -17.13
N PHE A 3 8.76 -0.90 -16.63
CA PHE A 3 7.80 0.07 -16.12
C PHE A 3 8.44 0.75 -14.92
N ARG A 4 9.04 1.93 -15.13
CA ARG A 4 9.48 2.78 -14.01
C ARG A 4 8.25 3.09 -13.18
N SER A 5 8.14 2.44 -12.02
CA SER A 5 7.11 2.76 -11.04
C SER A 5 7.16 4.26 -10.74
N PRO A 6 6.02 4.99 -10.77
CA PRO A 6 6.00 6.42 -10.46
C PRO A 6 6.60 6.65 -9.07
N VAL A 7 7.32 7.77 -8.90
CA VAL A 7 8.01 8.14 -7.64
C VAL A 7 7.07 8.07 -6.44
N VAL A 8 5.81 8.47 -6.64
CA VAL A 8 4.74 8.44 -5.64
C VAL A 8 4.48 7.02 -5.11
N SER A 9 4.49 6.00 -5.98
CA SER A 9 4.31 4.60 -5.56
C SER A 9 5.52 4.06 -4.79
N LYS A 10 6.73 4.51 -5.09
CA LYS A 10 7.93 4.14 -4.31
C LYS A 10 7.90 4.75 -2.92
N LEU A 11 7.47 6.02 -2.80
CA LEU A 11 7.31 6.68 -1.51
C LEU A 11 6.23 6.00 -0.68
N ALA A 12 5.07 5.69 -1.27
CA ALA A 12 4.03 4.92 -0.60
C ALA A 12 4.55 3.54 -0.13
N ALA A 13 5.36 2.85 -0.94
CA ALA A 13 5.94 1.56 -0.56
C ALA A 13 6.90 1.69 0.62
N ALA A 14 7.75 2.71 0.63
CA ALA A 14 8.66 2.98 1.73
C ALA A 14 7.91 3.29 3.03
N LEU A 15 6.86 4.12 2.96
CA LEU A 15 6.03 4.45 4.12
C LEU A 15 5.31 3.22 4.68
N VAL A 16 4.69 2.41 3.82
CA VAL A 16 4.00 1.19 4.26
C VAL A 16 4.99 0.18 4.84
N ALA A 17 6.17 0.00 4.22
CA ALA A 17 7.21 -0.88 4.75
C ALA A 17 7.70 -0.43 6.13
N LEU A 18 7.95 0.88 6.30
CA LEU A 18 8.33 1.46 7.58
C LEU A 18 7.26 1.22 8.65
N LEU A 19 5.99 1.48 8.32
CA LEU A 19 4.87 1.26 9.24
C LEU A 19 4.65 -0.21 9.59
N SER A 20 5.03 -1.12 8.69
CA SER A 20 4.93 -2.57 8.93
C SER A 20 5.95 -3.08 9.93
N PHE A 21 7.07 -2.37 10.11
CA PHE A 21 8.12 -2.77 11.04
C PHE A 21 7.62 -2.80 12.48
N GLY A 22 6.85 -1.80 12.91
CA GLY A 22 6.32 -1.71 14.28
C GLY A 22 5.50 -2.94 14.67
N PRO A 23 4.43 -3.29 13.93
CA PRO A 23 3.63 -4.46 14.22
C PRO A 23 4.38 -5.79 14.17
N LEU A 24 5.32 -5.94 13.24
CA LEU A 24 6.12 -7.17 13.13
C LEU A 24 7.15 -7.27 14.26
N ALA A 25 7.85 -6.18 14.59
CA ALA A 25 8.85 -6.15 15.65
C ALA A 25 8.20 -6.35 17.03
N THR A 26 7.08 -5.70 17.30
CA THR A 26 6.34 -5.88 18.56
C THR A 26 5.67 -7.25 18.64
N GLY A 27 5.14 -7.77 17.54
CA GLY A 27 4.62 -9.15 17.48
C GLY A 27 5.70 -10.20 17.72
N LEU A 28 6.87 -10.05 17.07
CA LEU A 28 8.01 -10.95 17.25
C LEU A 28 8.59 -10.85 18.67
N GLY A 29 8.74 -9.63 19.19
CA GLY A 29 9.19 -9.41 20.56
C GLY A 29 8.26 -10.05 21.58
N LEU A 30 6.94 -10.00 21.35
CA LEU A 30 5.94 -10.67 22.19
C LEU A 30 6.07 -12.20 22.10
N ALA A 31 6.23 -12.74 20.89
CA ALA A 31 6.37 -14.18 20.67
C ALA A 31 7.65 -14.77 21.29
N LEU A 32 8.71 -13.97 21.41
CA LEU A 32 9.99 -14.34 22.03
C LEU A 32 10.08 -13.93 23.51
N ASP A 33 9.02 -13.36 24.08
CA ASP A 33 8.99 -12.77 25.42
C ASP A 33 10.13 -11.77 25.73
N MET A 34 10.59 -11.06 24.69
CA MET A 34 11.68 -10.08 24.77
C MET A 34 11.20 -8.66 25.05
N LEU A 35 9.89 -8.43 25.23
CA LEU A 35 9.35 -7.09 25.45
C LEU A 35 9.47 -6.67 26.93
N PRO A 36 10.21 -5.58 27.23
CA PRO A 36 10.42 -5.13 28.61
C PRO A 36 9.16 -4.51 29.25
N ASP A 37 8.73 -5.04 30.39
CA ASP A 37 7.50 -4.60 31.08
C ASP A 37 7.59 -3.24 31.76
N GLN A 38 8.80 -2.70 31.91
CA GLN A 38 9.02 -1.38 32.50
C GLN A 38 8.31 -0.26 31.71
N PHE A 39 8.11 -0.44 30.40
CA PHE A 39 7.46 0.57 29.57
C PHE A 39 5.92 0.44 29.63
N PRO A 40 5.18 1.51 29.98
CA PRO A 40 3.72 1.48 30.06
C PRO A 40 3.05 1.02 28.77
N ALA A 41 3.61 1.40 27.62
CA ALA A 41 3.06 1.06 26.31
C ALA A 41 3.12 -0.45 26.02
N ILE A 42 4.16 -1.15 26.51
CA ILE A 42 4.30 -2.60 26.38
C ILE A 42 3.33 -3.32 27.31
N ARG A 43 3.14 -2.82 28.54
CA ARG A 43 2.13 -3.35 29.46
C ARG A 43 0.72 -3.23 28.89
N SER A 44 0.37 -2.08 28.30
CA SER A 44 -0.89 -1.91 27.60
C SER A 44 -1.03 -2.89 26.45
N PHE A 45 0.03 -3.08 25.65
CA PHE A 45 0.02 -4.04 24.55
C PHE A 45 -0.18 -5.49 25.03
N ARG A 46 0.47 -5.93 26.11
CA ARG A 46 0.28 -7.28 26.68
C ARG A 46 -1.15 -7.51 27.18
N ALA A 47 -1.84 -6.45 27.61
CA ALA A 47 -3.24 -6.51 28.07
C ALA A 47 -4.27 -6.57 26.92
N VAL A 48 -3.85 -6.37 25.67
CA VAL A 48 -4.73 -6.47 24.49
C VAL A 48 -5.17 -7.93 24.31
N PRO A 49 -6.46 -8.20 23.99
CA PRO A 49 -6.93 -9.55 23.73
C PRO A 49 -6.20 -10.17 22.51
N PRO A 50 -6.12 -11.52 22.42
CA PRO A 50 -5.39 -12.20 21.34
C PRO A 50 -5.78 -11.77 19.93
N ILE A 51 -7.06 -11.45 19.73
CA ILE A 51 -7.58 -10.96 18.44
C ILE A 51 -6.95 -9.61 18.05
N GLY A 52 -6.67 -8.73 19.02
CA GLY A 52 -6.01 -7.45 18.78
C GLY A 52 -4.55 -7.64 18.39
N HIS A 53 -3.84 -8.59 19.01
CA HIS A 53 -2.49 -8.98 18.58
C HIS A 53 -2.48 -9.55 17.17
N ALA A 54 -3.43 -10.42 16.85
CA ALA A 54 -3.55 -11.00 15.52
C ALA A 54 -3.83 -9.94 14.44
N LEU A 55 -4.72 -8.98 14.71
CA LEU A 55 -5.00 -7.85 13.81
C LEU A 55 -3.77 -6.94 13.66
N TRP A 56 -3.07 -6.67 14.76
CA TRP A 56 -1.86 -5.85 14.75
C TRP A 56 -0.75 -6.49 13.90
N VAL A 57 -0.35 -7.73 14.21
CA VAL A 57 0.67 -8.46 13.44
C VAL A 57 0.22 -8.69 12.00
N GLY A 58 -1.05 -9.04 11.80
CA GLY A 58 -1.66 -9.19 10.49
C GLY A 58 -1.56 -7.92 9.65
N SER A 59 -1.79 -6.75 10.25
CA SER A 59 -1.61 -5.46 9.57
C SER A 59 -0.17 -5.26 9.08
N GLY A 60 0.83 -5.69 9.88
CA GLY A 60 2.24 -5.67 9.47
C GLY A 60 2.52 -6.56 8.26
N LEU A 61 1.99 -7.79 8.24
CA LEU A 61 2.12 -8.70 7.10
C LEU A 61 1.45 -8.16 5.83
N ILE A 62 0.24 -7.62 5.97
CA ILE A 62 -0.49 -6.98 4.87
C ILE A 62 0.28 -5.76 4.35
N GLY A 63 0.91 -4.99 5.24
CA GLY A 63 1.74 -3.86 4.86
C GLY A 63 2.97 -4.28 4.06
N VAL A 64 3.71 -5.30 4.49
CA VAL A 64 4.83 -5.87 3.71
C VAL A 64 4.36 -6.33 2.33
N LEU A 65 3.25 -7.07 2.26
CA LEU A 65 2.68 -7.53 1.00
C LEU A 65 2.28 -6.35 0.10
N SER A 66 1.67 -5.32 0.67
CA SER A 66 1.27 -4.10 -0.02
C SER A 66 2.48 -3.34 -0.58
N ALA A 67 3.58 -3.24 0.18
CA ALA A 67 4.83 -2.63 -0.26
C ALA A 67 5.44 -3.37 -1.46
N VAL A 68 5.40 -4.71 -1.46
CA VAL A 68 5.86 -5.52 -2.61
C VAL A 68 4.96 -5.33 -3.82
N LEU A 69 3.64 -5.30 -3.64
CA LEU A 69 2.66 -5.12 -4.71
C LEU A 69 2.72 -3.71 -5.33
N LEU A 70 3.00 -2.68 -4.52
CA LEU A 70 3.22 -1.30 -4.97
C LEU A 70 4.30 -1.18 -6.05
N LEU A 71 5.33 -2.04 -6.00
CA LEU A 71 6.41 -2.04 -6.97
C LEU A 71 6.06 -2.73 -8.29
N ARG A 72 5.01 -3.58 -8.31
CA ARG A 72 4.68 -4.42 -9.47
C ARG A 72 3.37 -4.02 -10.17
N ARG A 73 2.35 -3.58 -9.43
CA ARG A 73 1.00 -3.32 -9.98
C ARG A 73 0.32 -2.12 -9.30
N PRO A 74 0.38 -0.91 -9.88
CA PRO A 74 -0.07 0.33 -9.22
C PRO A 74 -1.56 0.37 -8.90
N VAL A 75 -2.41 -0.31 -9.67
CA VAL A 75 -3.87 -0.35 -9.42
C VAL A 75 -4.21 -1.25 -8.22
N LEU A 76 -3.64 -2.46 -8.18
CA LEU A 76 -3.77 -3.36 -7.03
C LEU A 76 -3.19 -2.73 -5.76
N ALA A 77 -2.12 -1.97 -5.92
CA ALA A 77 -1.45 -1.29 -4.84
C ALA A 77 -2.32 -0.26 -4.09
N ALA A 78 -3.17 0.50 -4.80
CA ALA A 78 -4.09 1.43 -4.15
C ALA A 78 -5.10 0.70 -3.26
N VAL A 79 -5.65 -0.42 -3.75
CA VAL A 79 -6.57 -1.27 -2.97
C VAL A 79 -5.86 -1.84 -1.75
N CYS A 80 -4.66 -2.39 -1.92
CA CYS A 80 -3.87 -2.96 -0.82
C CYS A 80 -3.51 -1.90 0.24
N CYS A 81 -3.13 -0.68 -0.15
CA CYS A 81 -2.87 0.40 0.81
C CYS A 81 -4.13 0.85 1.55
N ALA A 82 -5.28 0.89 0.87
CA ALA A 82 -6.55 1.21 1.53
C ALA A 82 -6.92 0.14 2.57
N VAL A 83 -6.77 -1.15 2.22
CA VAL A 83 -6.99 -2.27 3.15
C VAL A 83 -5.99 -2.22 4.31
N PHE A 84 -4.71 -1.97 4.03
CA PHE A 84 -3.69 -1.78 5.05
C PHE A 84 -4.08 -0.68 6.03
N ALA A 85 -4.43 0.53 5.54
CA ALA A 85 -4.82 1.64 6.41
C ALA A 85 -6.09 1.33 7.22
N ALA A 86 -7.09 0.68 6.60
CA ALA A 86 -8.34 0.30 7.25
C ALA A 86 -8.16 -0.73 8.37
N ILE A 87 -7.12 -1.56 8.33
CA ILE A 87 -6.79 -2.54 9.39
C ILE A 87 -5.81 -1.93 10.38
N TYR A 88 -4.76 -1.27 9.90
CA TYR A 88 -3.68 -0.70 10.71
C TYR A 88 -4.21 0.37 11.66
N VAL A 89 -5.09 1.27 11.21
CA VAL A 89 -5.57 2.39 12.05
C VAL A 89 -6.40 1.88 13.24
N PRO A 90 -7.43 1.03 13.08
CA PRO A 90 -8.14 0.45 14.21
C PRO A 90 -7.22 -0.38 15.11
N ALA A 91 -6.34 -1.21 14.53
CA ALA A 91 -5.42 -2.04 15.31
C ALA A 91 -4.45 -1.18 16.14
N ALA A 92 -3.92 -0.09 15.57
CA ALA A 92 -3.07 0.87 16.27
C ALA A 92 -3.83 1.54 17.42
N VAL A 93 -5.08 1.97 17.19
CA VAL A 93 -5.90 2.60 18.24
C VAL A 93 -6.22 1.59 19.34
N THR A 94 -6.52 0.34 19.01
CA THR A 94 -6.75 -0.72 20.01
C THR A 94 -5.50 -1.02 20.83
N VAL A 95 -4.32 -1.08 20.19
CA VAL A 95 -3.05 -1.42 20.85
C VAL A 95 -2.52 -0.27 21.69
N TRP A 96 -2.55 0.96 21.16
CA TRP A 96 -1.95 2.13 21.80
C TRP A 96 -2.95 2.98 22.57
N LEU A 97 -4.25 2.67 22.50
CA LEU A 97 -5.36 3.43 23.09
C LEU A 97 -5.43 4.89 22.63
N GLN A 98 -4.72 5.25 21.56
CA GLN A 98 -4.64 6.60 21.04
C GLN A 98 -4.34 6.60 19.54
N PHE A 99 -4.69 7.70 18.89
CA PHE A 99 -4.38 7.91 17.48
C PHE A 99 -2.93 8.40 17.34
N THR A 100 -2.06 7.55 16.80
CA THR A 100 -0.61 7.83 16.72
C THR A 100 -0.22 8.51 15.40
N PHE A 101 1.00 9.07 15.33
CA PHE A 101 1.57 9.57 14.08
C PHE A 101 1.61 8.50 12.98
N GLY A 102 1.79 7.22 13.34
CA GLY A 102 1.73 6.11 12.40
C GLY A 102 0.37 5.99 11.69
N CYS A 103 -0.74 6.35 12.36
CA CYS A 103 -2.07 6.36 11.75
C CYS A 103 -2.17 7.43 10.64
N TRP A 104 -1.62 8.63 10.88
CA TRP A 104 -1.54 9.69 9.87
C TRP A 104 -0.71 9.27 8.66
N LEU A 105 0.43 8.61 8.89
CA LEU A 105 1.26 8.09 7.81
C LEU A 105 0.55 6.99 7.01
N ALA A 106 -0.22 6.12 7.65
CA ALA A 106 -0.99 5.08 6.95
C ALA A 106 -2.04 5.70 6.01
N ILE A 107 -2.74 6.74 6.47
CA ILE A 107 -3.70 7.50 5.65
C ILE A 107 -2.97 8.19 4.49
N ALA A 108 -1.85 8.85 4.76
CA ALA A 108 -1.05 9.52 3.72
C ALA A 108 -0.57 8.51 2.66
N ALA A 109 -0.11 7.33 3.07
CA ALA A 109 0.31 6.27 2.15
C ALA A 109 -0.85 5.77 1.27
N ALA A 110 -2.07 5.65 1.80
CA ALA A 110 -3.24 5.29 1.03
C ALA A 110 -3.61 6.37 -0.02
N ILE A 111 -3.56 7.66 0.36
CA ILE A 111 -3.80 8.78 -0.56
C ILE A 111 -2.74 8.80 -1.68
N LEU A 112 -1.46 8.64 -1.34
CA LEU A 112 -0.37 8.59 -2.31
C LEU A 112 -0.52 7.39 -3.27
N ALA A 113 -0.90 6.23 -2.75
CA ALA A 113 -1.14 5.05 -3.58
C ALA A 113 -2.31 5.26 -4.56
N ALA A 114 -3.40 5.88 -4.11
CA ALA A 114 -4.53 6.24 -4.96
C ALA A 114 -4.12 7.24 -6.07
N ALA A 115 -3.35 8.27 -5.72
CA ALA A 115 -2.82 9.23 -6.69
C ALA A 115 -1.90 8.54 -7.73
N GLY A 116 -1.02 7.66 -7.29
CA GLY A 116 -0.14 6.88 -8.16
C GLY A 116 -0.93 5.98 -9.13
N ALA A 117 -1.99 5.32 -8.66
CA ALA A 117 -2.88 4.51 -9.49
C ALA A 117 -3.61 5.35 -10.55
N TRP A 118 -4.10 6.53 -10.17
CA TRP A 118 -4.78 7.45 -11.10
C TRP A 118 -3.86 7.91 -12.24
N ILE A 119 -2.63 8.33 -11.90
CA ILE A 119 -1.62 8.76 -12.88
C ILE A 119 -1.29 7.62 -13.84
N ALA A 120 -1.06 6.41 -13.32
CA ALA A 120 -0.78 5.23 -14.15
C ALA A 120 -1.96 4.86 -15.07
N GLY A 121 -3.21 5.01 -14.60
CA GLY A 121 -4.41 4.77 -15.39
C GLY A 121 -4.61 5.80 -16.51
N LYS A 122 -4.27 7.06 -16.27
CA LYS A 122 -4.33 8.12 -17.31
C LYS A 122 -3.33 7.84 -18.43
N ALA A 123 -2.10 7.46 -18.10
CA ALA A 123 -1.06 7.13 -19.08
C ALA A 123 -1.40 5.92 -19.97
N ARG A 124 -2.11 4.92 -19.44
CA ARG A 124 -2.56 3.77 -20.25
C ARG A 124 -3.66 4.15 -21.25
N ARG A 125 -4.56 5.05 -20.86
CA ARG A 125 -5.66 5.50 -21.73
C ARG A 125 -5.18 6.32 -22.92
N SER A 126 -4.18 7.20 -22.73
CA SER A 126 -3.62 8.00 -23.84
C SER A 126 -2.95 7.12 -24.90
N ILE A 127 -2.19 6.11 -24.49
CA ILE A 127 -1.55 5.17 -25.43
C ILE A 127 -2.59 4.40 -26.25
N GLN A 128 -3.73 4.05 -25.64
CA GLN A 128 -4.81 3.33 -26.32
C GLN A 128 -5.55 4.21 -27.33
N THR A 129 -5.76 5.50 -27.04
CA THR A 129 -6.39 6.45 -27.98
C THR A 129 -5.50 6.77 -29.17
N ASP A 130 -4.19 6.91 -28.95
CA ASP A 130 -3.24 7.20 -30.02
C ASP A 130 -3.13 6.01 -30.97
N GLY A 131 -2.97 4.79 -30.42
CA GLY A 131 -2.91 3.58 -31.24
C GLY A 131 -4.18 3.28 -32.05
N HIS A 132 -5.37 3.64 -31.52
CA HIS A 132 -6.61 3.49 -32.28
C HIS A 132 -6.72 4.51 -33.43
N SER A 133 -6.18 5.71 -33.24
CA SER A 133 -6.17 6.76 -34.25
C SER A 133 -5.20 6.42 -35.41
N ASP A 134 -4.03 5.88 -35.08
CA ASP A 134 -3.06 5.41 -36.08
C ASP A 134 -3.60 4.24 -36.91
N ALA A 135 -4.24 3.26 -36.26
CA ALA A 135 -4.84 2.12 -36.94
C ALA A 135 -5.98 2.55 -37.89
N ALA A 136 -6.82 3.50 -37.48
CA ALA A 136 -7.87 4.05 -38.32
C ALA A 136 -7.31 4.86 -39.51
N GLY A 137 -6.20 5.58 -39.31
CA GLY A 137 -5.48 6.28 -40.38
C GLY A 137 -4.87 5.34 -41.42
N GLN A 138 -4.24 4.24 -40.99
CA GLN A 138 -3.69 3.24 -41.89
C GLN A 138 -4.75 2.51 -42.73
N ALA A 139 -5.90 2.19 -42.13
CA ALA A 139 -7.01 1.54 -42.84
C ALA A 139 -7.56 2.43 -43.98
N ARG A 140 -7.63 3.76 -43.77
CA ARG A 140 -8.04 4.72 -44.83
C ARG A 140 -7.04 4.80 -45.98
N LEU A 141 -5.75 4.79 -45.68
CA LEU A 141 -4.72 4.84 -46.73
C LEU A 141 -4.67 3.56 -47.57
N GLN A 142 -5.04 2.41 -47.00
CA GLN A 142 -5.15 1.16 -47.75
C GLN A 142 -6.40 1.08 -48.65
N SER A 143 -7.52 1.71 -48.28
CA SER A 143 -8.73 1.69 -49.11
C SER A 143 -8.64 2.56 -50.37
N ASP A 144 -7.79 3.58 -50.38
CA ASP A 144 -7.60 4.47 -51.54
C ASP A 144 -6.60 3.92 -52.58
N GLY A 145 -5.98 2.78 -52.32
CA GLY A 145 -4.90 2.20 -53.14
C GLY A 145 -5.29 1.00 -54.02
N THR A 146 -6.54 0.55 -54.03
CA THR A 146 -6.98 -0.56 -54.90
C THR A 146 -7.61 -0.03 -56.19
N PRO A 147 -6.93 -0.14 -57.34
CA PRO A 147 -7.51 0.13 -58.67
C PRO A 147 -8.47 -0.96 -59.13
#